data_AF-A0A932JX51-F1
#
_entry.id   AF-A0A932JX51-F1
#
_cell.length_a   1.000
_cell.length_b   1.000
_cell.length_c   1.000
_cell.angle_alpha   90.00
_cell.angle_beta   90.00
_cell.angle_gamma   90.00
#
_symmetry.space_group_name_H-M   'P 1'
#
loop_
_entity.id
_entity.type
_entity.pdbx_description
1 polymer ?
#
loop_
_entity_poly.entity_id
_entity_poly.type
_entity_poly.pdbx_seq_one_letter_code
_entity_poly.pdbx_strand_id
1 'polypeptide(L)'
;MAMLAFLAGGMAQDALAAASQAPLPASESGKWEKVVDVDPVPEATKLAAEFDKAASEIRRESESKLDELRQATVAKLKAVQDKFTKEARLDEALAVRDRIWQALELKADPGLLRSGPQDIGKIWYFEVVGNRLSSVWGSGVYTTDSSLAAAAVHAGVVEPGKKAVIKVTILPGQAAYTASEKNGVRSLEWADWHTSFRLERTPF
;
A
#
# COMPACT_ATOMS: atom_id res chain seq x y z
N MET A 1 -13.98 14.03 -53.18
CA MET A 1 -14.71 13.06 -52.33
C MET A 1 -14.04 13.04 -50.97
N ALA A 2 -14.85 13.34 -49.95
CA ALA A 2 -14.66 13.46 -48.50
C ALA A 2 -13.28 13.30 -47.84
N MET A 3 -12.96 14.33 -47.06
CA MET A 3 -11.94 14.49 -46.02
C MET A 3 -12.62 14.33 -44.64
N LEU A 4 -12.07 13.52 -43.73
CA LEU A 4 -12.44 13.43 -42.30
C LEU A 4 -11.21 12.83 -41.57
N ALA A 5 -10.35 13.58 -40.88
CA ALA A 5 -10.48 14.46 -39.70
C ALA A 5 -10.17 13.73 -38.36
N PHE A 6 -9.18 14.30 -37.69
CA PHE A 6 -8.54 13.98 -36.40
C PHE A 6 -9.45 14.35 -35.21
N LEU A 7 -9.16 13.80 -34.01
CA LEU A 7 -9.64 14.18 -32.64
C LEU A 7 -10.87 13.44 -32.06
N ALA A 8 -10.62 12.56 -31.07
CA ALA A 8 -11.59 12.27 -29.99
C ALA A 8 -10.91 11.59 -28.78
N GLY A 9 -9.94 12.26 -28.15
CA GLY A 9 -9.31 11.82 -26.89
C GLY A 9 -9.55 12.77 -25.70
N GLY A 10 -10.29 13.87 -25.92
CA GLY A 10 -10.40 14.97 -24.94
C GLY A 10 -11.76 15.15 -24.26
N MET A 11 -12.79 14.36 -24.57
CA MET A 11 -14.16 14.66 -24.11
C MET A 11 -14.64 13.88 -22.87
N ALA A 12 -13.82 12.99 -22.30
CA ALA A 12 -14.22 12.16 -21.17
C ALA A 12 -13.92 12.77 -19.79
N GLN A 13 -13.01 13.75 -19.68
CA GLN A 13 -12.66 14.36 -18.39
C GLN A 13 -13.44 15.65 -18.11
N ASP A 14 -13.80 16.43 -19.13
CA ASP A 14 -14.53 17.69 -18.92
C ASP A 14 -16.02 17.50 -18.57
N ALA A 15 -16.61 16.34 -18.92
CA ALA A 15 -18.01 16.04 -18.59
C ALA A 15 -18.22 15.69 -17.10
N LEU A 16 -17.18 15.19 -16.41
CA LEU A 16 -17.27 14.80 -15.00
C LEU A 16 -17.16 16.02 -14.05
N ALA A 17 -16.51 17.09 -14.48
CA ALA A 17 -16.36 18.31 -13.68
C ALA A 17 -17.64 19.19 -13.69
N ALA A 18 -18.39 19.22 -14.79
CA ALA A 18 -19.59 20.06 -14.90
C ALA A 18 -20.81 19.53 -14.11
N ALA A 19 -20.87 18.23 -13.83
CA ALA A 19 -21.98 17.63 -13.08
C ALA A 19 -21.91 17.85 -11.55
N SER A 20 -20.77 18.34 -11.03
CA SER A 20 -20.53 18.50 -9.58
C SER A 20 -21.06 19.81 -8.98
N GLN A 21 -21.46 20.80 -9.80
CA GLN A 21 -21.80 22.15 -9.32
C GLN A 21 -23.23 22.61 -9.64
N ALA A 22 -24.06 21.78 -10.28
CA ALA A 22 -25.48 22.08 -10.35
C ALA A 22 -26.11 21.82 -8.97
N PRO A 23 -26.80 22.80 -8.35
CA PRO A 23 -27.55 22.53 -7.13
C PRO A 23 -28.61 21.47 -7.46
N LEU A 24 -28.58 20.36 -6.73
CA LEU A 24 -29.59 19.31 -6.86
C LEU A 24 -30.97 19.94 -6.70
N PRO A 25 -31.96 19.64 -7.58
CA PRO A 25 -33.31 20.12 -7.38
C PRO A 25 -33.79 19.61 -6.02
N ALA A 26 -34.38 20.52 -5.23
CA ALA A 26 -34.91 20.20 -3.92
C ALA A 26 -35.83 18.98 -4.05
N SER A 27 -35.39 17.84 -3.50
CA SER A 27 -36.19 16.62 -3.52
C SER A 27 -37.41 16.85 -2.65
N GLU A 28 -38.57 17.00 -3.28
CA GLU A 28 -39.83 16.70 -2.62
C GLU A 28 -39.68 15.33 -1.99
N SER A 29 -40.14 15.21 -0.75
CA SER A 29 -40.17 14.00 0.07
C SER A 29 -40.94 12.88 -0.64
N GLY A 30 -40.33 12.28 -1.65
CA GLY A 30 -40.79 11.12 -2.38
C GLY A 30 -40.28 9.89 -1.66
N LYS A 31 -41.21 9.12 -1.11
CA LYS A 31 -40.99 7.78 -0.58
C LYS A 31 -40.03 7.03 -1.51
N TRP A 32 -38.88 6.65 -0.99
CA TRP A 32 -38.05 5.63 -1.62
C TRP A 32 -38.88 4.36 -1.61
N GLU A 33 -39.53 4.04 -2.73
CA GLU A 33 -40.08 2.72 -2.96
C GLU A 33 -38.90 1.78 -2.79
N LYS A 34 -38.97 0.93 -1.76
CA LYS A 34 -37.91 -0.04 -1.44
C LYS A 34 -37.63 -0.79 -2.74
N VAL A 35 -36.47 -0.56 -3.36
CA VAL A 35 -36.04 -1.34 -4.52
C VAL A 35 -36.19 -2.77 -4.08
N VAL A 36 -37.03 -3.51 -4.80
CA VAL A 36 -37.42 -4.88 -4.48
C VAL A 36 -36.18 -5.61 -4.00
N ASP A 37 -36.22 -6.19 -2.80
CA ASP A 37 -35.18 -7.11 -2.33
C ASP A 37 -35.28 -8.33 -3.26
N VAL A 38 -34.76 -8.21 -4.48
CA VAL A 38 -34.70 -9.29 -5.45
C VAL A 38 -33.69 -10.27 -4.87
N ASP A 39 -34.16 -11.46 -4.49
CA ASP A 39 -33.28 -12.51 -4.04
C ASP A 39 -32.15 -12.69 -5.06
N PRO A 40 -30.88 -12.79 -4.62
CA PRO A 40 -29.75 -12.93 -5.52
C PRO A 40 -30.00 -14.10 -6.48
N VAL A 41 -30.04 -13.80 -7.79
CA VAL A 41 -30.28 -14.81 -8.84
C VAL A 41 -29.15 -15.84 -8.78
N PRO A 42 -29.41 -17.10 -8.37
CA PRO A 42 -28.33 -18.05 -8.05
C PRO A 42 -27.37 -18.30 -9.21
N GLU A 43 -27.87 -18.26 -10.44
CA GLU A 43 -27.06 -18.39 -11.66
C GLU A 43 -26.09 -17.21 -11.86
N ALA A 44 -26.57 -15.96 -11.68
CA ALA A 44 -25.73 -14.77 -11.77
C ALA A 44 -24.71 -14.72 -10.63
N THR A 45 -25.10 -15.10 -9.41
CA THR A 45 -24.18 -15.20 -8.27
C THR A 45 -23.09 -16.24 -8.52
N LYS A 46 -23.43 -17.39 -9.10
CA LYS A 46 -22.46 -18.43 -9.44
C LYS A 46 -21.48 -17.95 -10.52
N LEU A 47 -21.97 -17.32 -11.59
CA LEU A 47 -21.12 -16.80 -12.66
C LEU A 47 -20.18 -15.70 -12.17
N ALA A 48 -20.68 -14.79 -11.31
CA ALA A 48 -19.86 -13.76 -10.68
C ALA A 48 -18.77 -14.39 -9.79
N ALA A 49 -19.11 -15.39 -8.98
CA ALA A 49 -18.15 -16.08 -8.14
C ALA A 49 -17.06 -16.83 -8.94
N GLU A 50 -17.43 -17.43 -10.08
CA GLU A 50 -16.47 -18.06 -11.01
C GLU A 50 -15.51 -17.04 -11.62
N PHE A 51 -16.03 -15.89 -12.08
CA PHE A 51 -15.20 -14.79 -12.57
C PHE A 51 -14.27 -14.26 -11.48
N ASP A 52 -14.78 -13.99 -10.27
CA ASP A 52 -13.98 -13.47 -9.16
C ASP A 52 -12.85 -14.45 -8.78
N LYS A 53 -13.15 -15.75 -8.77
CA LYS A 53 -12.15 -16.79 -8.54
C LYS A 53 -11.07 -16.77 -9.62
N ALA A 54 -11.44 -16.83 -10.91
CA ALA A 54 -10.48 -16.79 -12.00
C ALA A 54 -9.64 -15.51 -12.01
N ALA A 55 -10.27 -14.35 -11.79
CA ALA A 55 -9.60 -13.06 -11.70
C ALA A 55 -8.65 -12.98 -10.49
N SER A 56 -8.99 -13.62 -9.36
CA SER A 56 -8.11 -13.67 -8.18
C SER A 56 -6.87 -14.54 -8.43
N GLU A 57 -7.02 -15.67 -9.12
CA GLU A 57 -5.91 -16.57 -9.47
C GLU A 57 -4.94 -15.89 -10.45
N ILE A 58 -5.47 -15.27 -11.50
CA ILE A 58 -4.66 -14.50 -12.48
C ILE A 58 -3.89 -13.37 -11.78
N ARG A 59 -4.57 -12.59 -10.92
CA ARG A 59 -3.91 -11.50 -10.17
C ARG A 59 -2.79 -12.05 -9.29
N ARG A 60 -3.04 -13.12 -8.55
CA ARG A 60 -2.04 -13.73 -7.67
C ARG A 60 -0.81 -14.22 -8.43
N GLU A 61 -1.00 -14.91 -9.56
CA GLU A 61 0.13 -15.38 -10.37
C GLU A 61 0.91 -14.24 -11.01
N SER A 62 0.20 -13.21 -11.50
CA SER A 62 0.80 -12.01 -12.07
C SER A 62 1.64 -11.27 -11.02
N GLU A 63 1.08 -11.03 -9.83
CA GLU A 63 1.76 -10.39 -8.71
C GLU A 63 2.99 -11.19 -8.27
N SER A 64 2.89 -12.52 -8.16
CA SER A 64 4.03 -13.38 -7.81
C SER A 64 5.17 -13.28 -8.83
N LYS A 65 4.85 -13.34 -10.14
CA LYS A 65 5.87 -13.19 -11.20
C LYS A 65 6.48 -11.80 -11.21
N LEU A 66 5.66 -10.77 -10.99
CA LEU A 66 6.13 -9.39 -10.90
C LEU A 66 7.09 -9.22 -9.72
N ASP A 67 6.78 -9.80 -8.57
CA ASP A 67 7.63 -9.76 -7.38
C ASP A 67 8.94 -10.54 -7.57
N GLU A 68 8.89 -11.73 -8.16
CA GLU A 68 10.10 -12.49 -8.52
C GLU A 68 11.01 -11.68 -9.44
N LEU A 69 10.45 -11.08 -10.49
CA LEU A 69 11.21 -10.25 -11.43
C LEU A 69 11.76 -8.99 -10.77
N ARG A 70 10.97 -8.35 -9.90
CA ARG A 70 11.39 -7.18 -9.11
C ARG A 70 12.55 -7.53 -8.20
N GLN A 71 12.46 -8.62 -7.43
CA GLN A 71 13.54 -9.08 -6.55
C GLN A 71 14.80 -9.45 -7.33
N ALA A 72 14.66 -10.14 -8.46
CA ALA A 72 15.79 -10.47 -9.32
C ALA A 72 16.47 -9.20 -9.89
N THR A 73 15.68 -8.18 -10.26
CA THR A 73 16.18 -6.90 -10.75
C THR A 73 16.91 -6.14 -9.64
N VAL A 74 16.33 -6.06 -8.45
CA VAL A 74 16.94 -5.43 -7.27
C VAL A 74 18.25 -6.12 -6.90
N ALA A 75 18.31 -7.46 -6.92
CA ALA A 75 19.53 -8.20 -6.65
C ALA A 75 20.66 -7.86 -7.65
N LYS A 76 20.34 -7.77 -8.94
CA LYS A 76 21.30 -7.36 -9.98
C LYS A 76 21.77 -5.93 -9.78
N LEU A 77 20.86 -5.00 -9.52
CA LEU A 77 21.20 -3.60 -9.27
C LEU A 77 22.04 -3.45 -8.01
N LYS A 78 21.74 -4.20 -6.94
CA LYS A 78 22.55 -4.22 -5.72
C LYS A 78 23.98 -4.67 -5.99
N ALA A 79 24.17 -5.71 -6.80
CA ALA A 79 25.50 -6.16 -7.18
C ALA A 79 26.30 -5.05 -7.92
N VAL A 80 25.62 -4.25 -8.74
CA VAL A 80 26.22 -3.08 -9.40
C VAL A 80 26.54 -1.96 -8.39
N GLN A 81 25.64 -1.67 -7.46
CA GLN A 81 25.86 -0.71 -6.37
C GLN A 81 27.07 -1.09 -5.52
N ASP A 82 27.16 -2.37 -5.11
CA ASP A 82 28.25 -2.90 -4.30
C ASP A 82 29.59 -2.81 -5.06
N LYS A 83 29.58 -3.05 -6.38
CA LYS A 83 30.76 -2.88 -7.24
C LYS A 83 31.24 -1.43 -7.24
N PHE A 84 30.37 -0.46 -7.52
CA PHE A 84 30.76 0.95 -7.54
C PHE A 84 31.18 1.47 -6.17
N THR A 85 30.57 0.97 -5.09
CA THR A 85 31.00 1.29 -3.72
C THR A 85 32.44 0.82 -3.45
N LYS A 86 32.81 -0.38 -3.90
CA LYS A 86 34.18 -0.90 -3.79
C LYS A 86 35.19 -0.13 -4.64
N GLU A 87 34.75 0.39 -5.77
CA GLU A 87 35.55 1.24 -6.67
C GLU A 87 35.64 2.70 -6.20
N ALA A 88 35.05 3.05 -5.04
CA ALA A 88 34.91 4.42 -4.54
C ALA A 88 34.19 5.39 -5.49
N ARG A 89 33.35 4.84 -6.38
CA ARG A 89 32.51 5.56 -7.34
C ARG A 89 31.14 5.84 -6.74
N LEU A 90 31.12 6.77 -5.78
CA LEU A 90 29.97 6.99 -4.91
C LEU A 90 28.76 7.58 -5.65
N ASP A 91 28.98 8.48 -6.61
CA ASP A 91 27.88 9.09 -7.37
C ASP A 91 27.14 8.06 -8.22
N GLU A 92 27.87 7.13 -8.86
CA GLU A 92 27.27 6.03 -9.61
C GLU A 92 26.59 5.01 -8.68
N ALA A 93 27.17 4.72 -7.51
CA ALA A 93 26.53 3.88 -6.51
C ALA A 93 25.19 4.47 -6.05
N LEU A 94 25.14 5.79 -5.83
CA LEU A 94 23.89 6.50 -5.48
C LEU A 94 22.88 6.46 -6.63
N ALA A 95 23.30 6.69 -7.87
CA ALA A 95 22.41 6.61 -9.03
C ALA A 95 21.80 5.20 -9.22
N VAL A 96 22.58 4.14 -8.97
CA VAL A 96 22.09 2.76 -9.02
C VAL A 96 21.12 2.48 -7.88
N ARG A 97 21.40 3.01 -6.69
CA ARG A 97 20.47 2.95 -5.59
C ARG A 97 19.13 3.59 -6.00
N ASP A 98 19.11 4.80 -6.57
CA ASP A 98 17.84 5.43 -6.95
C ASP A 98 17.02 4.56 -7.94
N ARG A 99 17.69 3.74 -8.77
CA ARG A 99 17.02 2.73 -9.61
C ARG A 99 16.44 1.55 -8.83
N ILE A 100 17.11 1.07 -7.79
CA ILE A 100 16.54 0.06 -6.88
C ILE A 100 15.26 0.61 -6.24
N TRP A 101 15.24 1.89 -5.85
CA TRP A 101 14.11 2.50 -5.13
C TRP A 101 12.92 2.67 -6.08
N GLN A 102 13.20 2.99 -7.35
CA GLN A 102 12.20 2.98 -8.43
C GLN A 102 11.63 1.57 -8.66
N ALA A 103 12.47 0.55 -8.75
CA ALA A 103 12.02 -0.83 -8.96
C ALA A 103 11.16 -1.37 -7.80
N LEU A 104 11.49 -0.95 -6.58
CA LEU A 104 10.73 -1.28 -5.36
C LEU A 104 9.48 -0.41 -5.17
N GLU A 105 9.22 0.54 -6.06
CA GLU A 105 8.12 1.50 -5.94
C GLU A 105 8.07 2.17 -4.57
N LEU A 106 9.21 2.76 -4.15
CA LEU A 106 9.29 3.49 -2.88
C LEU A 106 8.20 4.58 -2.81
N LYS A 107 7.44 4.58 -1.72
CA LYS A 107 6.37 5.54 -1.44
C LYS A 107 6.75 6.47 -0.28
N ALA A 108 6.11 7.62 -0.19
CA ALA A 108 6.23 8.49 0.98
C ALA A 108 5.43 7.92 2.17
N ASP A 109 5.80 8.30 3.39
CA ASP A 109 5.09 7.90 4.61
C ASP A 109 3.58 8.20 4.51
N PRO A 110 2.70 7.18 4.57
CA PRO A 110 1.26 7.36 4.57
C PRO A 110 0.70 7.82 5.94
N GLY A 111 1.54 7.89 6.97
CA GLY A 111 1.15 8.13 8.36
C GLY A 111 0.57 6.88 9.01
N LEU A 112 -0.57 6.40 8.49
CA LEU A 112 -1.22 5.14 8.89
C LEU A 112 -1.31 4.20 7.69
N LEU A 113 -1.12 2.90 7.94
CA LEU A 113 -1.28 1.89 6.90
C LEU A 113 -2.76 1.58 6.73
N ARG A 114 -3.44 2.25 5.79
CA ARG A 114 -4.86 1.98 5.46
C ARG A 114 -5.05 0.68 4.67
N SER A 115 -4.28 -0.37 4.99
CA SER A 115 -4.31 -1.68 4.33
C SER A 115 -5.39 -2.57 4.93
N GLY A 116 -6.12 -3.28 4.07
CA GLY A 116 -7.18 -4.20 4.47
C GLY A 116 -6.77 -5.68 4.32
N PRO A 117 -7.69 -6.61 4.60
CA PRO A 117 -7.43 -8.05 4.47
C PRO A 117 -7.00 -8.48 3.05
N GLN A 118 -7.41 -7.74 2.01
CA GLN A 118 -7.01 -7.98 0.62
C GLN A 118 -5.51 -7.73 0.35
N ASP A 119 -4.82 -7.07 1.28
CA ASP A 119 -3.40 -6.72 1.15
C ASP A 119 -2.50 -7.65 1.96
N ILE A 120 -3.05 -8.66 2.64
CA ILE A 120 -2.26 -9.62 3.42
C ILE A 120 -1.23 -10.31 2.51
N GLY A 121 0.03 -10.33 2.96
CA GLY A 121 1.17 -10.85 2.21
C GLY A 121 1.86 -9.82 1.32
N LYS A 122 1.23 -8.68 1.02
CA LYS A 122 1.85 -7.62 0.21
C LYS A 122 2.99 -6.95 0.97
N ILE A 123 4.00 -6.54 0.21
CA ILE A 123 5.17 -5.84 0.70
C ILE A 123 5.18 -4.43 0.12
N TRP A 124 5.34 -3.44 0.99
CA TRP A 124 5.46 -2.04 0.62
C TRP A 124 6.79 -1.48 1.12
N TYR A 125 7.30 -0.48 0.42
CA TYR A 125 8.49 0.26 0.82
C TYR A 125 8.12 1.70 1.03
N PHE A 126 8.44 2.24 2.20
CA PHE A 126 8.14 3.62 2.55
C PHE A 126 9.41 4.34 3.00
N GLU A 127 9.55 5.59 2.56
CA GLU A 127 10.48 6.53 3.18
C GLU A 127 9.78 7.23 4.34
N VAL A 128 10.31 7.05 5.55
CA VAL A 128 9.75 7.62 6.77
C VAL A 128 10.81 8.44 7.51
N VAL A 129 10.35 9.41 8.29
CA VAL A 129 11.18 10.11 9.28
C VAL A 129 10.74 9.61 10.65
N GLY A 130 11.68 9.02 11.41
CA GLY A 130 11.39 8.46 12.72
C GLY A 130 10.75 9.49 13.65
N ASN A 131 9.60 9.15 14.22
CA ASN A 131 8.90 10.00 15.17
C ASN A 131 8.55 9.20 16.41
N ARG A 132 8.71 9.78 17.61
CA ARG A 132 8.31 9.13 18.87
C ARG A 132 6.87 9.46 19.28
N LEU A 133 6.26 10.39 18.57
CA LEU A 133 4.96 10.96 18.89
C LEU A 133 3.92 10.35 17.97
N SER A 134 3.12 9.43 18.52
CA SER A 134 1.81 8.95 18.02
C SER A 134 1.48 7.64 18.71
N SER A 135 0.23 7.22 18.61
CA SER A 135 -0.19 5.92 19.11
C SER A 135 0.38 4.78 18.26
N VAL A 136 0.81 3.73 18.96
CA VAL A 136 1.29 2.47 18.39
C VAL A 136 0.66 1.36 19.20
N TRP A 137 0.14 0.33 18.56
CA TRP A 137 -0.45 -0.83 19.22
C TRP A 137 0.32 -2.09 18.83
N GLY A 138 0.70 -2.87 19.83
CA GLY A 138 1.50 -4.08 19.65
C GLY A 138 3.01 -3.88 19.68
N SER A 139 3.75 -4.98 19.53
CA SER A 139 5.20 -5.03 19.62
C SER A 139 5.76 -6.03 18.61
N GLY A 140 6.53 -5.54 17.64
CA GLY A 140 7.09 -6.34 16.54
C GLY A 140 6.07 -6.63 15.42
N VAL A 141 4.83 -6.94 15.80
CA VAL A 141 3.66 -6.89 14.92
C VAL A 141 2.70 -5.82 15.44
N TYR A 142 2.28 -4.94 14.54
CA TYR A 142 1.49 -3.75 14.86
C TYR A 142 0.15 -3.77 14.14
N THR A 143 -0.87 -3.17 14.72
CA THR A 143 -2.17 -2.95 14.06
C THR A 143 -2.03 -1.92 12.94
N THR A 144 -2.80 -2.05 11.86
CA THR A 144 -2.74 -1.13 10.70
C THR A 144 -3.07 0.34 11.00
N ASP A 145 -3.78 0.62 12.10
CA ASP A 145 -4.05 1.98 12.59
C ASP A 145 -2.91 2.58 13.44
N SER A 146 -1.81 1.86 13.66
CA SER A 146 -0.59 2.39 14.26
C SER A 146 0.13 3.38 13.35
N SER A 147 0.72 4.44 13.94
CA SER A 147 1.60 5.34 13.20
C SER A 147 2.84 4.61 12.68
N LEU A 148 3.08 4.69 11.38
CA LEU A 148 4.17 3.98 10.72
C LEU A 148 5.54 4.48 11.22
N ALA A 149 5.73 5.79 11.29
CA ALA A 149 6.95 6.40 11.81
C ALA A 149 7.23 6.03 13.27
N ALA A 150 6.20 6.00 14.13
CA ALA A 150 6.34 5.63 15.53
C ALA A 150 6.56 4.13 15.73
N ALA A 151 5.88 3.29 14.97
CA ALA A 151 6.13 1.85 14.94
C ALA A 151 7.55 1.54 14.44
N ALA A 152 8.07 2.30 13.47
CA ALA A 152 9.44 2.13 12.97
C ALA A 152 10.50 2.45 14.02
N VAL A 153 10.30 3.51 14.81
CA VAL A 153 11.16 3.82 15.95
C VAL A 153 11.01 2.76 17.04
N HIS A 154 9.77 2.40 17.41
CA HIS A 154 9.52 1.36 18.41
C HIS A 154 10.20 0.03 18.03
N ALA A 155 10.14 -0.37 16.76
CA ALA A 155 10.80 -1.56 16.24
C ALA A 155 12.34 -1.46 16.19
N GLY A 156 12.91 -0.26 16.35
CA GLY A 156 14.35 -0.01 16.23
C GLY A 156 14.85 -0.01 14.78
N VAL A 157 13.93 0.12 13.83
CA VAL A 157 14.25 0.13 12.39
C VAL A 157 14.76 1.52 11.96
N VAL A 158 14.27 2.58 12.61
CA VAL A 158 14.72 3.96 12.38
C VAL A 158 14.96 4.68 13.71
N GLU A 159 15.94 5.57 13.73
CA GLU A 159 16.17 6.46 14.87
C GLU A 159 15.22 7.67 14.82
N PRO A 160 14.86 8.26 15.99
CA PRO A 160 14.08 9.49 16.04
C PRO A 160 14.73 10.62 15.23
N GLY A 161 13.93 11.31 14.41
CA GLY A 161 14.37 12.41 13.55
C GLY A 161 15.23 12.00 12.35
N LYS A 162 15.55 10.71 12.19
CA LYS A 162 16.30 10.21 11.03
C LYS A 162 15.35 9.74 9.95
N LYS A 163 15.74 10.00 8.71
CA LYS A 163 15.08 9.47 7.51
C LYS A 163 15.62 8.08 7.20
N ALA A 164 14.74 7.13 6.93
CA ALA A 164 15.12 5.82 6.41
C ALA A 164 14.03 5.24 5.51
N VAL A 165 14.44 4.30 4.67
CA VAL A 165 13.52 3.44 3.95
C VAL A 165 13.24 2.21 4.80
N ILE A 166 11.97 1.86 4.90
CA ILE A 166 11.50 0.69 5.66
C ILE A 166 10.72 -0.23 4.73
N LYS A 167 10.87 -1.53 4.97
CA LYS A 167 10.06 -2.58 4.35
C LYS A 167 8.91 -2.91 5.28
N VAL A 168 7.69 -2.85 4.76
CA VAL A 168 6.46 -3.16 5.47
C VAL A 168 5.85 -4.41 4.85
N THR A 169 5.61 -5.42 5.67
CA THR A 169 4.88 -6.62 5.25
C THR A 169 3.53 -6.63 5.94
N ILE A 170 2.45 -6.69 5.16
CA ILE A 170 1.09 -6.81 5.69
C ILE A 170 0.85 -8.26 6.09
N LEU A 171 0.30 -8.45 7.27
CA LEU A 171 0.07 -9.75 7.90
C LEU A 171 -1.41 -9.89 8.27
N PRO A 172 -1.89 -11.13 8.48
CA PRO A 172 -3.18 -11.33 9.12
C PRO A 172 -3.26 -10.61 10.47
N GLY A 173 -4.49 -10.27 10.85
CA GLY A 173 -4.83 -9.81 12.19
C GLY A 173 -4.39 -10.77 13.31
N GLN A 174 -4.33 -10.26 14.54
CA GLN A 174 -4.15 -11.07 15.75
C GLN A 174 -5.30 -10.85 16.71
N ALA A 175 -5.62 -11.88 17.50
CA ALA A 175 -6.65 -11.80 18.53
C ALA A 175 -6.25 -10.89 19.72
N ALA A 176 -4.95 -10.64 19.90
CA ALA A 176 -4.43 -9.73 20.91
C ALA A 176 -3.03 -9.23 20.53
N TYR A 177 -2.70 -8.02 20.98
CA TYR A 177 -1.42 -7.34 20.78
C TYR A 177 -0.87 -6.91 22.13
N THR A 178 0.39 -7.25 22.41
CA THR A 178 1.05 -6.92 23.68
C THR A 178 1.67 -5.51 23.64
N ALA A 179 1.43 -4.73 24.70
CA ALA A 179 2.11 -3.45 24.93
C ALA A 179 3.61 -3.65 25.23
N SER A 180 4.46 -2.72 24.81
CA SER A 180 5.84 -2.64 25.28
C SER A 180 6.39 -1.22 25.20
N GLU A 181 7.52 -0.97 25.87
CA GLU A 181 8.28 0.25 25.66
C GLU A 181 9.64 -0.08 25.08
N LYS A 182 9.92 0.42 23.87
CA LYS A 182 11.15 0.16 23.13
C LYS A 182 11.61 1.43 22.41
N ASN A 183 12.91 1.68 22.41
CA ASN A 183 13.53 2.82 21.73
C ASN A 183 12.88 4.17 22.11
N GLY A 184 12.39 4.27 23.35
CA GLY A 184 11.71 5.46 23.85
C GLY A 184 10.31 5.72 23.27
N VAL A 185 9.69 4.73 22.63
CA VAL A 185 8.28 4.74 22.23
C VAL A 185 7.54 3.72 23.09
N ARG A 186 6.41 4.14 23.65
CA ARG A 186 5.50 3.24 24.36
C ARG A 186 4.41 2.80 23.39
N SER A 187 4.30 1.50 23.16
CA SER A 187 3.15 0.90 22.49
C SER A 187 2.10 0.48 23.51
N LEU A 188 0.86 0.41 23.04
CA LEU A 188 -0.30 -0.01 23.80
C LEU A 188 -0.70 -1.43 23.43
N GLU A 189 -1.42 -2.07 24.34
CA GLU A 189 -2.07 -3.34 24.05
C GLU A 189 -3.34 -3.09 23.25
N TRP A 190 -3.75 -4.11 22.50
CA TRP A 190 -5.01 -4.11 21.80
C TRP A 190 -5.59 -5.52 21.77
N ALA A 191 -6.91 -5.62 21.66
CA ALA A 191 -7.60 -6.89 21.49
C ALA A 191 -7.56 -7.31 20.02
N ASP A 192 -8.64 -7.92 19.52
CA ASP A 192 -8.74 -8.38 18.14
C ASP A 192 -8.63 -7.22 17.14
N TRP A 193 -7.85 -7.45 16.08
CA TRP A 193 -7.75 -6.53 14.95
C TRP A 193 -7.54 -7.30 13.65
N HIS A 194 -8.12 -6.82 12.55
CA HIS A 194 -8.31 -7.58 11.31
C HIS A 194 -7.05 -7.73 10.44
N THR A 195 -6.17 -6.73 10.49
CA THR A 195 -4.97 -6.68 9.63
C THR A 195 -3.79 -6.11 10.41
N SER A 196 -2.63 -6.76 10.32
CA SER A 196 -1.42 -6.29 10.99
C SER A 196 -0.34 -5.90 9.98
N PHE A 197 0.74 -5.32 10.48
CA PHE A 197 1.97 -5.19 9.72
C PHE A 197 3.21 -5.46 10.57
N ARG A 198 4.28 -5.82 9.88
CA ARG A 198 5.64 -5.92 10.43
C ARG A 198 6.57 -4.99 9.67
N LEU A 199 7.55 -4.47 10.38
CA LEU A 199 8.58 -3.58 9.86
C LEU A 199 9.95 -4.25 9.86
N GLU A 200 10.69 -4.03 8.78
CA GLU A 200 12.08 -4.45 8.64
C GLU A 200 12.91 -3.31 8.04
N ARG A 201 14.19 -3.24 8.44
CA ARG A 201 15.13 -2.30 7.81
C ARG A 201 15.50 -2.81 6.43
N THR A 202 15.50 -1.93 5.43
CA THR A 202 16.03 -2.29 4.10
C THR A 202 17.56 -2.34 4.12
N PRO A 203 18.20 -3.35 3.50
CA PRO A 203 19.64 -3.56 3.58
C PRO A 203 20.48 -2.83 2.52
N PHE A 204 19.92 -1.86 1.79
CA PHE A 204 20.57 -1.19 0.64
C PHE A 204 20.81 0.31 0.86
#